data_AF-A9YYH7-F1
#
_entry.id   AF-A9YYH7-F1
#
_cell.length_a   1.000
_cell.length_b   1.000
_cell.length_c   1.000
_cell.angle_alpha   90.00
_cell.angle_beta   90.00
_cell.angle_gamma   90.00
#
_symmetry.space_group_name_H-M   'P 1'
#
loop_
_entity.id
_entity.type
_entity.pdbx_description
1 polymer ?
#
loop_
_entity_poly.entity_id
_entity_poly.type
_entity_poly.pdbx_seq_one_letter_code
_entity_poly.pdbx_strand_id
1 'polypeptide(L)' 'QTTIEIDSLYEGIDFYSTITRARFEELNMDLFRKCMEPVEKCLRDAKMDKSTVHDVVLVGGSTR' A
#
# COMPACT_ATOMS: atom_id res chain seq x y z
N GLN A 1 8.04 -11.75 -4.47
CA GLN A 1 7.28 -12.95 -4.07
C GLN A 1 7.85 -13.41 -2.75
N THR A 2 7.01 -13.85 -1.83
CA THR A 2 7.45 -14.41 -0.54
C THR A 2 6.58 -15.60 -0.17
N THR A 3 7.15 -16.52 0.59
CA THR A 3 6.44 -17.67 1.15
C THR A 3 6.01 -17.34 2.58
N ILE A 4 4.85 -17.81 2.97
CA ILE A 4 4.29 -17.74 4.33
C ILE A 4 4.20 -19.18 4.81
N GLU A 5 4.87 -19.47 5.92
CA GLU A 5 4.91 -20.79 6.55
C GLU A 5 4.58 -20.61 8.03
N ILE A 6 3.57 -21.33 8.52
CA ILE A 6 3.11 -21.25 9.92
C ILE A 6 2.78 -22.67 10.39
N ASP A 7 3.49 -23.12 11.42
CA ASP A 7 3.25 -24.44 12.03
C ASP A 7 1.94 -24.45 12.83
N SER A 8 1.17 -25.53 12.71
CA SER A 8 -0.05 -25.79 13.48
C SER A 8 -1.02 -24.60 13.54
N LEU A 9 -1.25 -23.93 12.40
CA LEU A 9 -2.10 -22.74 12.30
C LEU A 9 -3.52 -22.99 12.83
N TYR A 10 -4.11 -24.16 12.52
CA TYR A 10 -5.45 -24.51 12.98
C TYR A 10 -5.61 -26.03 13.14
N GLU A 11 -6.10 -26.48 14.29
CA GLU A 11 -6.32 -27.91 14.60
C GLU A 11 -5.09 -28.82 14.35
N GLY A 12 -3.88 -28.28 14.55
CA GLY A 12 -2.62 -28.99 14.31
C GLY A 12 -2.24 -29.13 12.83
N ILE A 13 -2.92 -28.41 11.93
CA ILE A 13 -2.63 -28.35 10.49
C ILE A 13 -1.67 -27.18 10.23
N ASP A 14 -0.56 -27.46 9.56
CA ASP A 14 0.40 -26.46 9.12
C ASP A 14 -0.12 -25.66 7.91
N PHE A 15 0.25 -24.39 7.83
CA PHE A 15 -0.13 -23.50 6.74
C PHE A 15 1.09 -23.12 5.91
N TYR A 16 0.97 -23.37 4.61
CA TYR A 16 1.96 -22.98 3.61
C TYR A 16 1.26 -22.22 2.49
N SER A 17 1.74 -21.02 2.19
CA SER A 17 1.22 -20.21 1.09
C SER A 17 2.30 -19.35 0.47
N THR A 18 2.05 -18.83 -0.72
CA THR A 18 2.94 -17.90 -1.41
C THR A 18 2.16 -16.66 -1.80
N ILE A 19 2.71 -15.49 -1.49
CA ILE A 19 2.16 -14.20 -1.92
C ILE A 19 3.13 -13.50 -2.88
N THR A 20 2.61 -13.16 -4.06
CA THR A 20 3.34 -12.36 -5.05
C THR A 20 3.09 -10.87 -4.78
N ARG A 21 3.98 -10.00 -5.29
CA ARG A 21 3.76 -8.55 -5.22
C ARG A 21 2.44 -8.16 -5.89
N ALA A 22 2.18 -8.68 -7.09
CA ALA A 22 0.94 -8.41 -7.81
C ALA A 22 -0.32 -8.80 -7.01
N ARG A 23 -0.31 -9.95 -6.32
CA ARG A 23 -1.45 -10.36 -5.48
C ARG A 23 -1.61 -9.44 -4.27
N PHE A 24 -0.51 -9.04 -3.62
CA PHE A 24 -0.56 -8.08 -2.52
C PHE A 24 -1.12 -6.72 -2.97
N GLU A 25 -0.68 -6.22 -4.12
CA GLU A 25 -1.18 -4.96 -4.69
C GLU A 25 -2.66 -5.04 -5.06
N GLU A 26 -3.09 -6.16 -5.65
CA GLU A 26 -4.49 -6.41 -5.97
C GLU A 26 -5.38 -6.38 -4.70
N LEU A 27 -4.94 -7.05 -3.63
CA LEU A 27 -5.65 -7.11 -2.35
C LEU A 27 -5.79 -5.74 -1.67
N ASN A 28 -4.87 -4.81 -1.92
CA ASN A 28 -4.84 -3.48 -1.29
C ASN A 28 -5.23 -2.34 -2.25
N MET A 29 -5.66 -2.67 -3.47
CA MET A 29 -5.84 -1.70 -4.55
C MET A 29 -6.84 -0.59 -4.21
N ASP A 30 -7.90 -0.92 -3.46
CA ASP A 30 -8.90 0.06 -3.05
C ASP A 30 -8.32 1.07 -2.04
N LEU A 31 -7.47 0.61 -1.11
CA LEU A 31 -6.78 1.46 -0.16
C LEU A 31 -5.77 2.37 -0.86
N PHE A 32 -4.97 1.83 -1.78
CA PHE A 32 -4.01 2.63 -2.55
C PHE A 32 -4.67 3.74 -3.36
N ARG A 33 -5.87 3.48 -3.91
CA ARG A 33 -6.65 4.52 -4.60
C ARG A 33 -7.14 5.61 -3.66
N LYS A 34 -7.62 5.25 -2.47
CA LYS A 34 -8.06 6.22 -1.44
C LYS A 34 -6.92 7.13 -0.96
N CYS A 35 -5.66 6.70 -1.03
CA CYS A 35 -4.51 7.54 -0.69
C CYS A 35 -4.39 8.82 -1.56
N MET A 36 -4.97 8.84 -2.76
CA MET A 36 -4.92 10.03 -3.63
C MET A 36 -5.91 11.13 -3.22
N GLU A 37 -7.02 10.78 -2.58
CA GLU A 37 -8.04 11.74 -2.13
C GLU A 37 -7.47 12.86 -1.23
N PRO A 38 -6.67 12.57 -0.18
CA PRO A 38 -6.07 13.62 0.64
C PRO A 38 -5.01 14.44 -0.11
N VAL A 39 -4.28 13.85 -1.07
CA VAL A 39 -3.29 14.56 -1.89
C VAL A 39 -4.00 15.61 -2.76
N GLU A 40 -5.06 15.21 -3.46
CA GLU A 40 -5.84 16.13 -4.28
C GLU A 40 -6.52 17.22 -3.44
N LYS A 41 -7.06 16.85 -2.27
CA LYS A 41 -7.66 17.81 -1.35
C LYS A 41 -6.64 18.85 -0.87
N CYS A 42 -5.45 18.42 -0.48
CA CYS A 42 -4.37 19.30 -0.05
C CYS A 42 -4.01 20.33 -1.14
N LEU A 43 -3.85 19.89 -2.39
CA LEU A 43 -3.57 20.79 -3.52
C LEU A 43 -4.70 21.79 -3.78
N ARG A 44 -5.97 21.34 -3.72
CA ARG A 44 -7.13 22.21 -3.87
C ARG A 44 -7.21 23.27 -2.77
N ASP A 45 -7.00 22.86 -1.52
CA ASP A 45 -7.04 23.76 -0.36
C ASP A 45 -5.89 24.79 -0.44
N ALA A 46 -4.72 24.38 -0.95
CA ALA A 46 -3.58 25.26 -1.21
C ALA A 46 -3.73 26.13 -2.47
N LYS A 47 -4.74 25.89 -3.31
CA LYS A 47 -4.93 26.52 -4.63
C LYS A 47 -3.70 26.38 -5.54
N MET A 48 -3.05 25.22 -5.50
CA MET A 48 -1.85 24.92 -6.28
C MET A 48 -2.13 23.87 -7.36
N ASP A 49 -1.52 24.04 -8.53
CA ASP A 49 -1.48 22.98 -9.54
C ASP A 49 -0.37 21.98 -9.21
N LYS A 50 -0.58 20.70 -9.54
CA LYS A 50 0.42 19.65 -9.29
C LYS A 50 1.76 19.91 -10.00
N SER A 51 1.78 20.65 -11.11
CA SER A 51 3.00 21.00 -11.85
C SER A 51 3.90 22.01 -11.13
N THR A 52 3.40 22.73 -10.13
CA THR A 52 4.18 23.69 -9.36
C THR A 52 4.85 23.07 -8.13
N VAL A 53 4.65 21.78 -7.90
CA VAL A 53 5.34 21.02 -6.85
C VAL A 53 6.76 20.73 -7.32
N HIS A 54 7.75 21.25 -6.59
CA HIS A 54 9.16 21.11 -6.96
C HIS A 54 9.75 19.80 -6.47
N ASP A 55 9.37 19.37 -5.27
CA ASP A 55 9.90 18.18 -4.61
C ASP A 55 8.79 17.38 -3.93
N VAL A 56 8.95 16.06 -3.91
CA VAL A 56 8.07 15.13 -3.19
C VAL A 56 8.90 14.37 -2.18
N VAL A 57 8.64 14.62 -0.89
CA VAL A 57 9.30 13.92 0.21
C VAL A 57 8.42 12.78 0.71
N LEU A 58 8.94 11.55 0.64
CA LEU A 58 8.24 10.36 1.15
C LEU A 58 8.62 10.13 2.62
N VAL A 59 7.61 10.07 3.48
CA VAL A 59 7.78 9.87 4.92
C VAL A 59 6.86 8.75 5.40
N GLY A 60 7.39 7.87 6.25
CA GLY A 60 6.67 6.76 6.84
C GLY A 60 7.18 5.39 6.35
N GLY A 61 6.92 4.34 7.13
CA GLY A 61 7.34 2.99 6.77
C GLY A 61 6.60 2.45 5.54
N SER A 62 5.31 2.76 5.42
CA SER A 62 4.44 2.24 4.36
C SER A 62 4.67 2.88 2.99
N THR A 63 5.56 3.86 2.85
CA THR A 63 5.97 4.44 1.57
C THR A 63 7.16 3.71 0.92
N ARG A 64 7.61 2.59 1.52
CA ARG A 64 8.72 1.76 1.04
C ARG A 64 8.28 0.70 0.04
#